data_AF-A0A919KZS1-F1
#
_entry.id   AF-A0A919KZS1-F1
#
_cell.length_a   1.000
_cell.length_b   1.000
_cell.length_c   1.000
_cell.angle_alpha   90.00
_cell.angle_beta   90.00
_cell.angle_gamma   90.00
#
_symmetry.space_group_name_H-M   'P 1'
#
loop_
_entity.id
_entity.type
_entity.pdbx_description
1 polymer ?
#
loop_
_entity_poly.entity_id
_entity_poly.type
_entity_poly.pdbx_seq_one_letter_code
_entity_poly.pdbx_strand_id
1 'polypeptide(L)'
;MTRVWQWNRPVTVREVLLDLQTERDIAYTTVMTVLDKLYRKGWLRRDQVGRAYRYEPVSSREAYTAALMNDAWGTSDNPAAALVHFFGLMSPEQREALRDALRVAALFPAPTDPAPADPGPAPAGTEADTAGEPDTAAETRPDTGGHSGAHSGGPGGADSGGLSTPP
;
A
#
# COMPACT_ATOMS: atom_id res chain seq x y z
N MET A 1 -5.70 11.20 -11.57
CA MET A 1 -6.00 9.87 -12.12
C MET A 1 -6.82 9.95 -13.41
N THR A 2 -7.99 10.61 -13.42
CA THR A 2 -8.91 10.73 -14.57
C THR A 2 -8.25 10.88 -15.95
N ARG A 3 -7.35 11.86 -16.13
CA ARG A 3 -6.62 12.09 -17.39
C ARG A 3 -5.77 10.91 -17.84
N VAL A 4 -5.07 10.29 -16.89
CA VAL A 4 -4.17 9.15 -17.13
C VAL A 4 -4.97 7.93 -17.60
N TRP A 5 -6.19 7.73 -17.08
CA TRP A 5 -7.14 6.74 -17.60
C TRP A 5 -7.73 7.14 -18.95
N GLN A 6 -8.16 8.40 -19.14
CA GLN A 6 -8.75 8.88 -20.40
C GLN A 6 -7.81 8.74 -21.59
N TRP A 7 -6.51 8.98 -21.39
CA TRP A 7 -5.52 8.86 -22.46
C TRP A 7 -4.99 7.42 -22.67
N ASN A 8 -5.19 6.53 -21.68
CA ASN A 8 -4.82 5.11 -21.70
C ASN A 8 -3.44 4.80 -22.33
N ARG A 9 -2.42 5.62 -22.01
CA ARG A 9 -1.07 5.57 -22.59
C ARG A 9 -0.02 6.10 -21.61
N PRO A 10 1.29 5.82 -21.80
CA PRO A 10 2.36 6.46 -21.05
C PRO A 10 2.35 7.99 -21.20
N VAL A 11 2.30 8.71 -20.07
CA VAL A 11 2.29 10.18 -20.03
C VAL A 11 3.34 10.77 -19.08
N THR A 12 3.87 11.92 -19.44
CA THR A 12 4.83 12.67 -18.64
C THR A 12 4.14 13.63 -17.67
N VAL A 13 4.87 14.05 -16.63
CA VAL A 13 4.42 15.12 -15.70
C VAL A 13 4.02 16.39 -16.45
N ARG A 14 4.74 16.73 -17.53
CA ARG A 14 4.48 17.92 -18.34
C ARG A 14 3.19 17.83 -19.15
N GLU A 15 2.88 16.67 -19.73
CA GLU A 15 1.60 16.46 -20.43
C GLU A 15 0.41 16.60 -19.45
N VAL A 16 0.50 15.95 -18.28
CA VAL A 16 -0.55 16.05 -17.25
C VAL A 16 -0.68 17.48 -16.70
N LEU A 17 0.44 18.21 -16.55
CA LEU A 17 0.42 19.61 -16.14
C LEU A 17 -0.32 20.50 -17.15
N LEU A 18 0.05 20.42 -18.43
CA LEU A 18 -0.51 21.28 -19.47
C LEU A 18 -2.02 21.09 -19.63
N ASP A 19 -2.51 19.85 -19.51
CA ASP A 19 -3.95 19.57 -19.49
C ASP A 19 -4.64 20.16 -18.26
N LEU A 20 -4.10 19.93 -17.06
CA LEU A 20 -4.71 20.47 -15.82
C LEU A 20 -4.70 22.00 -15.77
N GLN A 21 -3.72 22.64 -16.40
CA GLN A 21 -3.62 24.10 -16.53
C GLN A 21 -4.72 24.72 -17.41
N THR A 22 -5.46 23.93 -18.18
CA THR A 22 -6.65 24.43 -18.91
C THR A 22 -7.85 24.72 -18.00
N GLU A 23 -7.91 24.09 -16.83
CA GLU A 23 -9.02 24.22 -15.86
C GLU A 23 -8.65 25.02 -14.61
N ARG A 24 -7.37 25.04 -14.20
CA ARG A 24 -6.91 25.67 -12.95
C ARG A 24 -5.42 25.95 -12.95
N ASP A 25 -4.98 26.98 -12.24
CA ASP A 25 -3.55 27.13 -11.95
C ASP A 25 -3.06 26.03 -11.00
N ILE A 26 -1.91 25.43 -11.33
CA ILE A 26 -1.30 24.35 -10.58
C ILE A 26 0.20 24.26 -10.91
N ALA A 27 1.03 24.13 -9.86
CA ALA A 27 2.48 24.02 -10.00
C ALA A 27 2.93 22.64 -10.51
N TYR A 28 4.01 22.61 -11.29
CA TYR A 28 4.65 21.39 -11.80
C TYR A 28 5.00 20.40 -10.67
N THR A 29 5.55 20.89 -9.56
CA THR A 29 5.94 20.08 -8.40
C THR A 29 4.75 19.40 -7.73
N THR A 30 3.57 20.02 -7.74
CA THR A 30 2.32 19.41 -7.27
C THR A 30 1.92 18.23 -8.14
N VAL A 31 1.94 18.38 -9.47
CA VAL A 31 1.63 17.29 -10.42
C VAL A 31 2.66 16.16 -10.28
N MET A 32 3.95 16.50 -10.20
CA MET A 32 5.04 15.54 -9.98
C MET A 32 4.83 14.74 -8.68
N THR A 33 4.53 15.41 -7.57
CA THR A 33 4.33 14.78 -6.26
C THR A 33 3.08 13.90 -6.24
N VAL A 34 2.00 14.30 -6.91
CA VAL A 34 0.78 13.49 -7.02
C VAL A 34 1.04 12.24 -7.87
N LEU A 35 1.75 12.34 -9.00
CA LEU A 35 2.11 11.17 -9.82
C LEU A 35 3.06 10.22 -9.08
N ASP A 36 4.05 10.73 -8.34
CA ASP A 36 4.94 9.89 -7.50
C ASP A 36 4.17 9.21 -6.36
N LYS A 37 3.22 9.89 -5.70
CA LYS A 37 2.34 9.28 -4.70
C LYS A 37 1.46 8.16 -5.29
N LEU A 38 0.94 8.35 -6.50
CA LEU A 38 0.12 7.34 -7.20
C LEU A 38 0.96 6.13 -7.64
N TYR A 39 2.21 6.37 -8.08
CA TYR A 39 3.20 5.32 -8.35
C TYR A 39 3.55 4.51 -7.09
N ARG A 40 3.83 5.17 -5.96
CA ARG A 40 4.12 4.48 -4.68
C ARG A 40 2.95 3.65 -4.15
N LYS A 41 1.71 3.99 -4.52
CA LYS A 41 0.51 3.18 -4.23
C LYS A 41 0.29 2.01 -5.20
N GLY A 42 1.18 1.82 -6.19
CA GLY A 42 1.04 0.79 -7.23
C GLY A 42 -0.02 1.10 -8.30
N TRP A 43 -0.63 2.29 -8.29
CA TRP A 43 -1.71 2.63 -9.24
C TRP A 43 -1.18 3.09 -10.60
N LEU A 44 0.07 3.55 -10.63
CA LEU A 44 0.82 3.87 -11.84
C LEU A 44 2.08 3.01 -11.87
N ARG A 45 2.44 2.50 -13.04
CA ARG A 45 3.83 2.10 -13.34
C ARG A 45 4.57 3.32 -13.86
N ARG A 46 5.90 3.37 -13.66
CA ARG A 46 6.74 4.42 -14.24
C ARG A 46 7.97 3.84 -14.90
N ASP A 47 8.26 4.34 -16.09
CA ASP A 47 9.44 3.98 -16.88
C ASP A 47 10.29 5.23 -17.09
N GLN A 48 11.61 5.10 -16.94
CA GLN A 48 12.54 6.19 -17.17
C GLN A 48 12.88 6.28 -18.67
N VAL A 49 12.56 7.41 -19.30
CA VAL A 49 12.84 7.68 -20.71
C VAL A 49 13.79 8.88 -20.79
N GLY A 50 15.08 8.58 -20.89
CA GLY A 50 16.15 9.58 -20.80
C GLY A 50 16.19 10.25 -19.43
N ARG A 51 15.92 11.57 -19.39
CA ARG A 51 15.89 12.37 -18.16
C ARG A 51 14.49 12.55 -17.55
N ALA A 52 13.45 11.95 -18.13
CA ALA A 52 12.07 12.10 -17.66
C ALA A 52 11.45 10.74 -17.29
N TYR A 53 10.48 10.75 -16.38
CA TYR A 53 9.61 9.60 -16.12
C TYR A 53 8.34 9.70 -16.97
N ARG A 54 7.96 8.59 -17.60
CA ARG A 54 6.59 8.37 -18.10
C ARG A 54 5.84 7.52 -17.09
N TYR A 55 4.57 7.85 -16.86
CA TYR A 55 3.65 7.15 -15.98
C TYR A 55 2.51 6.55 -16.79
N GLU A 56 2.09 5.34 -16.46
CA GLU A 56 1.01 4.61 -17.14
C GLU A 56 0.09 3.96 -16.10
N PRO A 57 -1.24 3.92 -16.29
CA PRO A 57 -2.14 3.29 -15.32
C PRO A 57 -1.95 1.77 -15.29
N VAL A 58 -1.88 1.20 -14.09
CA VAL A 58 -1.77 -0.27 -13.91
C VAL A 58 -3.13 -0.95 -14.01
N SER A 59 -4.21 -0.21 -13.75
CA SER A 59 -5.59 -0.70 -13.80
C SER A 59 -6.53 0.30 -14.48
N SER A 60 -7.64 -0.19 -15.02
CA SER A 60 -8.74 0.67 -15.47
C SER A 60 -9.40 1.41 -14.29
N ARG A 61 -10.30 2.35 -14.59
CA ARG A 61 -11.07 3.09 -13.58
C ARG A 61 -12.06 2.17 -12.84
N GLU A 62 -12.60 1.19 -13.54
CA GLU A 62 -13.55 0.19 -13.04
C GLU A 62 -12.83 -0.74 -12.07
N ALA A 63 -11.69 -1.30 -12.48
CA ALA A 63 -10.83 -2.12 -11.63
C ALA A 63 -10.34 -1.36 -10.38
N TYR A 64 -9.98 -0.08 -10.52
CA TYR A 64 -9.65 0.79 -9.39
C TYR A 64 -10.82 0.97 -8.42
N THR A 65 -12.04 1.16 -8.94
CA THR A 65 -13.24 1.34 -8.12
C THR A 65 -13.58 0.05 -7.38
N ALA A 66 -13.45 -1.09 -8.04
CA ALA A 66 -13.61 -2.41 -7.42
C ALA A 66 -12.57 -2.64 -6.30
N ALA A 67 -11.30 -2.29 -6.52
CA ALA A 67 -10.26 -2.38 -5.49
C ALA A 67 -10.59 -1.50 -4.27
N LEU A 68 -11.02 -0.25 -4.46
CA LEU A 68 -11.47 0.60 -3.33
C LEU A 68 -12.65 0.01 -2.56
N MET A 69 -13.61 -0.61 -3.24
CA MET A 69 -14.77 -1.26 -2.59
C MET A 69 -14.34 -2.48 -1.77
N ASN A 70 -13.38 -3.26 -2.28
CA ASN A 70 -12.79 -4.40 -1.58
C ASN A 70 -11.93 -3.96 -0.37
N ASP A 71 -11.10 -2.93 -0.52
CA ASP A 71 -10.31 -2.37 0.59
C ASP A 71 -11.21 -1.85 1.70
N ALA A 72 -12.26 -1.09 1.35
CA ALA A 72 -13.23 -0.58 2.32
C ALA A 72 -13.94 -1.71 3.09
N TRP A 73 -14.29 -2.80 2.41
CA TRP A 73 -14.85 -4.01 3.04
C TRP A 73 -13.88 -4.63 4.05
N GLY A 74 -12.59 -4.75 3.68
CA GLY A 74 -11.54 -5.31 4.54
C GLY A 74 -11.25 -4.51 5.82
N THR A 75 -11.73 -3.25 5.92
CA THR A 75 -11.58 -2.43 7.13
C THR A 75 -12.66 -2.65 8.20
N SER A 76 -13.67 -3.49 7.94
CA SER A 76 -14.77 -3.71 8.88
C SER A 76 -14.58 -4.93 9.77
N ASP A 77 -14.70 -4.74 11.10
CA ASP A 77 -14.74 -5.84 12.08
C ASP A 77 -15.99 -6.74 11.95
N ASN A 78 -17.02 -6.30 11.22
CA ASN A 78 -18.20 -7.09 10.88
C ASN A 78 -18.63 -6.85 9.43
N PRO A 79 -18.02 -7.52 8.44
CA PRO A 79 -18.30 -7.29 7.03
C PRO A 79 -19.73 -7.65 6.62
N ALA A 80 -20.35 -8.62 7.31
CA ALA A 80 -21.74 -9.01 7.05
C ALA A 80 -22.73 -7.89 7.42
N ALA A 81 -22.50 -7.18 8.53
CA ALA A 81 -23.29 -6.00 8.90
C ALA A 81 -23.02 -4.81 7.94
N ALA A 82 -21.75 -4.59 7.57
CA ALA A 82 -21.37 -3.55 6.61
C ALA A 82 -22.09 -3.71 5.27
N LEU A 83 -22.22 -4.95 4.77
CA LEU A 83 -23.03 -5.28 3.59
C LEU A 83 -24.49 -4.85 3.73
N VAL A 84 -25.16 -5.20 4.84
CA VAL A 84 -26.58 -4.87 5.06
C VAL A 84 -26.80 -3.35 5.04
N HIS A 85 -25.91 -2.59 5.69
CA HIS A 85 -25.95 -1.12 5.63
C HIS A 85 -25.68 -0.60 4.22
N PHE A 86 -24.72 -1.18 3.50
CA PHE A 86 -24.38 -0.79 2.12
C PHE A 86 -25.54 -1.02 1.15
N PHE A 87 -26.24 -2.16 1.23
CA PHE A 87 -27.47 -2.42 0.47
C PHE A 87 -28.58 -1.41 0.77
N GLY A 88 -28.68 -0.93 2.02
CA GLY A 88 -29.61 0.13 2.43
C GLY A 88 -29.29 1.50 1.84
N LEU A 89 -28.03 1.77 1.49
CA LEU A 89 -27.59 3.01 0.83
C LEU A 89 -27.76 2.99 -0.69
N MET A 90 -28.06 1.84 -1.30
CA MET A 90 -28.18 1.71 -2.76
C MET A 90 -29.56 2.10 -3.31
N SER A 91 -29.55 2.82 -4.43
CA SER A 91 -30.73 3.01 -5.26
C SER A 91 -31.27 1.68 -5.81
N PRO A 92 -32.54 1.60 -6.25
CA PRO A 92 -33.09 0.41 -6.90
C PRO A 92 -32.27 -0.02 -8.12
N GLU A 93 -31.82 0.95 -8.93
CA GLU A 93 -31.04 0.72 -10.15
C GLU A 93 -29.65 0.15 -9.83
N GLN A 94 -29.00 0.64 -8.77
CA GLN A 94 -27.72 0.11 -8.29
C GLN A 94 -27.85 -1.34 -7.80
N ARG A 95 -28.96 -1.68 -7.13
CA ARG A 95 -29.27 -3.05 -6.70
C ARG A 95 -29.55 -3.99 -7.86
N GLU A 96 -30.22 -3.52 -8.92
CA GLU A 96 -30.42 -4.31 -10.13
C GLU A 96 -29.11 -4.54 -10.88
N ALA A 97 -28.31 -3.49 -11.09
CA ALA A 97 -26.99 -3.58 -11.72
C ALA A 97 -26.06 -4.55 -10.97
N LEU A 98 -26.09 -4.56 -9.64
CA LEU A 98 -25.33 -5.54 -8.84
C LEU A 98 -25.87 -6.96 -9.01
N ARG A 99 -27.19 -7.17 -9.08
CA ARG A 99 -27.78 -8.50 -9.32
C ARG A 99 -27.39 -9.05 -10.69
N ASP A 100 -27.41 -8.19 -11.72
CA ASP A 100 -26.98 -8.55 -13.07
C ASP A 100 -25.47 -8.83 -13.11
N ALA A 101 -24.65 -8.01 -12.45
CA ALA A 101 -23.21 -8.25 -12.31
C ALA A 101 -22.89 -9.58 -11.62
N LEU A 102 -23.62 -9.94 -10.54
CA LEU A 102 -23.48 -11.23 -9.88
C LEU A 102 -23.89 -12.40 -10.79
N ARG A 103 -24.94 -12.23 -11.60
CA ARG A 103 -25.34 -13.24 -12.60
C ARG A 103 -24.25 -13.45 -13.65
N VAL A 104 -23.61 -12.38 -14.12
CA VAL A 104 -22.49 -12.45 -15.08
C VAL A 104 -21.23 -13.04 -14.43
N ALA A 105 -20.89 -12.64 -13.20
CA ALA A 105 -19.73 -13.18 -12.48
C ALA A 105 -19.86 -14.69 -12.20
N ALA A 106 -21.08 -15.19 -11.95
CA ALA A 106 -21.34 -16.62 -11.80
C ALA A 106 -21.08 -17.44 -13.08
N LEU A 107 -21.07 -16.81 -14.26
CA LEU A 107 -20.72 -17.44 -15.55
C LEU A 107 -19.21 -17.48 -15.81
N PHE A 108 -18.44 -16.66 -15.09
CA PHE A 108 -16.98 -16.57 -15.16
C PHE A 108 -16.39 -16.71 -13.75
N PRO A 109 -16.43 -17.92 -13.17
CA PRO A 109 -15.81 -18.15 -11.86
C PRO A 109 -14.34 -17.74 -11.95
N ALA A 110 -13.91 -16.87 -11.02
CA ALA A 110 -12.51 -16.53 -10.89
C ALA A 110 -11.69 -17.83 -10.73
N PRO A 111 -10.46 -17.90 -11.29
CA PRO A 111 -9.59 -19.05 -11.03
C PRO A 111 -9.42 -19.16 -9.52
N THR A 112 -10.06 -20.19 -8.97
CA THR A 112 -10.00 -20.47 -7.54
C THR A 112 -8.56 -20.89 -7.27
N ASP A 113 -7.89 -20.24 -6.33
CA ASP A 113 -6.62 -20.75 -5.82
C ASP A 113 -6.82 -22.24 -5.53
N PRO A 114 -5.96 -23.14 -6.04
CA PRO A 114 -6.18 -24.56 -5.91
C PRO A 114 -6.31 -24.87 -4.42
N ALA A 115 -7.46 -25.46 -4.05
CA ALA A 115 -7.77 -25.80 -2.67
C ALA A 115 -6.55 -26.53 -2.07
N PRO A 116 -6.12 -26.18 -0.84
CA PRO A 116 -4.91 -26.74 -0.25
C PRO A 116 -5.02 -28.27 -0.32
N ALA A 117 -4.07 -28.88 -1.03
CA ALA A 117 -4.09 -30.31 -1.26
C ALA A 117 -4.18 -31.03 0.09
N ASP A 118 -5.08 -32.01 0.16
CA ASP A 118 -5.30 -32.86 1.32
C ASP A 118 -3.93 -33.32 1.86
N PRO A 119 -3.60 -33.09 3.14
CA PRO A 119 -2.31 -33.50 3.68
C PRO A 119 -2.24 -35.02 3.72
N GLY A 120 -1.68 -35.59 2.66
CA GLY A 120 -1.39 -37.01 2.53
C GLY A 120 -0.62 -37.52 3.75
N PRO A 121 -0.82 -38.79 4.14
CA PRO A 121 -0.48 -39.28 5.47
C PRO A 121 0.99 -39.05 5.79
N ALA A 122 1.24 -38.51 6.99
CA ALA A 122 2.59 -38.26 7.50
C ALA A 122 3.44 -39.55 7.44
N PRO A 123 4.70 -39.47 7.01
CA PRO A 123 5.58 -40.63 7.02
C PRO A 123 5.83 -41.09 8.46
N ALA A 124 5.75 -42.40 8.69
CA ALA A 124 5.98 -43.00 9.99
C ALA A 124 7.40 -42.68 10.51
N GLY A 125 7.51 -42.47 11.82
CA GLY A 125 8.78 -42.18 12.47
C GLY A 125 9.80 -43.30 12.26
N THR A 126 11.03 -42.92 11.90
CA THR A 126 12.18 -43.81 12.00
C THR A 126 12.70 -43.74 13.43
N GLU A 127 12.59 -44.83 14.17
CA GLU A 127 13.25 -44.99 15.46
C GLU A 127 14.77 -45.05 15.23
N ALA A 128 15.51 -44.17 15.91
CA ALA A 128 16.97 -44.20 15.94
C ALA A 128 17.43 -44.06 17.39
N ASP A 129 17.81 -45.22 17.95
CA ASP A 129 18.43 -45.41 19.26
C ASP A 129 19.78 -44.67 19.37
N THR A 130 20.04 -44.01 20.50
CA THR A 130 21.36 -43.87 21.14
C THR A 130 21.19 -43.29 22.56
N ALA A 131 21.65 -44.01 23.58
CA ALA A 131 21.79 -43.51 24.94
C ALA A 131 23.18 -42.90 25.20
N GLY A 132 23.29 -41.94 26.13
CA GLY A 132 24.58 -41.39 26.60
C GLY A 132 24.42 -40.21 27.59
N GLU A 133 25.05 -40.32 28.75
CA GLU A 133 24.94 -39.41 29.91
C GLU A 133 25.49 -37.98 29.68
N PRO A 134 25.02 -36.98 30.47
CA PRO A 134 25.75 -35.74 30.72
C PRO A 134 26.63 -35.85 31.98
N ASP A 135 27.94 -35.64 31.85
CA ASP A 135 28.85 -35.40 32.98
C ASP A 135 29.15 -33.89 33.16
N THR A 136 29.86 -33.55 34.23
CA THR A 136 29.65 -32.35 35.04
C THR A 136 30.90 -31.46 35.11
N ALA A 137 30.72 -30.22 35.60
CA ALA A 137 31.77 -29.25 35.98
C ALA A 137 32.60 -28.65 34.81
N ALA A 138 33.24 -27.49 34.90
CA ALA A 138 33.20 -26.27 35.73
C ALA A 138 34.33 -25.36 35.20
N GLU A 139 34.37 -24.10 35.65
CA GLU A 139 35.40 -23.07 35.39
C GLU A 139 35.49 -22.50 33.95
N THR A 140 35.67 -21.19 33.72
CA THR A 140 35.51 -20.03 34.63
C THR A 140 35.28 -18.70 33.86
N ARG A 141 35.39 -17.56 34.54
CA ARG A 141 35.28 -16.16 34.05
C ARG A 141 36.67 -15.46 34.09
N PRO A 142 36.85 -14.15 33.79
CA PRO A 142 36.10 -13.21 32.95
C PRO A 142 37.01 -12.52 31.91
N ASP A 143 36.53 -11.47 31.21
CA ASP A 143 36.94 -10.07 31.44
C ASP A 143 36.98 -9.22 30.15
N THR A 144 36.15 -8.17 30.12
CA THR A 144 36.56 -6.84 29.69
C THR A 144 35.51 -5.82 30.11
N GLY A 145 35.81 -5.02 31.13
CA GLY A 145 35.28 -3.63 31.16
C GLY A 145 35.75 -2.91 29.89
N GLY A 146 35.00 -1.99 29.28
CA GLY A 146 34.02 -1.09 29.87
C GLY A 146 34.69 0.25 30.13
N HIS A 147 34.23 1.33 29.47
CA HIS A 147 34.59 2.70 29.84
C HIS A 147 33.42 3.66 29.61
N SER A 148 33.32 4.63 30.51
CA SER A 148 32.27 5.65 30.63
C SER A 148 32.87 7.04 30.43
N GLY A 149 32.02 8.03 30.17
CA GLY A 149 32.39 9.44 29.91
C GLY A 149 31.42 10.03 28.88
N ALA A 150 30.32 10.72 29.21
CA ALA A 150 30.13 11.85 30.14
C ALA A 150 30.86 13.13 29.70
N HIS A 151 30.09 14.15 29.29
CA HIS A 151 30.35 15.61 29.32
C HIS A 151 29.17 16.28 28.57
N SER A 152 28.19 16.94 29.21
CA SER A 152 28.19 18.23 29.93
C SER A 152 28.16 19.46 29.02
N GLY A 153 27.08 20.26 29.06
CA GLY A 153 26.99 21.56 28.38
C GLY A 153 25.58 22.18 28.48
N GLY A 154 25.47 23.28 29.25
CA GLY A 154 24.21 23.96 29.56
C GLY A 154 23.85 25.16 28.64
N PRO A 155 22.96 26.08 29.09
CA PRO A 155 22.01 26.75 28.20
C PRO A 155 22.24 28.26 27.96
N GLY A 156 21.51 28.81 26.99
CA GLY A 156 21.34 30.25 26.73
C GLY A 156 20.95 30.48 25.26
N GLY A 157 20.11 31.45 24.89
CA GLY A 157 19.32 32.41 25.66
C GLY A 157 18.22 32.99 24.77
N ALA A 158 17.27 33.75 25.33
CA ALA A 158 16.24 34.43 24.55
C ALA A 158 16.80 35.69 23.87
N ASP A 159 16.26 36.07 22.71
CA ASP A 159 15.90 37.47 22.52
C ASP A 159 14.80 37.71 21.47
N SER A 160 14.31 38.94 21.51
CA SER A 160 12.96 39.41 21.28
C SER A 160 12.85 40.26 20.00
N GLY A 161 11.69 40.23 19.35
CA GLY A 161 11.27 41.26 18.36
C GLY A 161 11.96 41.23 16.99
N GLY A 162 11.39 41.81 15.93
CA GLY A 162 10.07 42.43 15.81
C GLY A 162 9.91 43.27 14.53
N LEU A 163 8.68 43.27 13.99
CA LEU A 163 8.10 44.22 13.01
C LEU A 163 8.60 44.31 11.56
N SER A 164 7.65 44.75 10.72
CA SER A 164 7.77 45.50 9.45
C SER A 164 7.99 44.78 8.11
N THR A 165 6.86 44.46 7.47
CA THR A 165 6.51 44.87 6.09
C THR A 165 6.49 46.41 5.92
N PRO A 166 6.30 47.00 4.71
CA PRO A 166 6.45 46.49 3.34
C PRO A 166 7.49 47.36 2.56
N PRO A 167 7.47 47.56 1.22
CA PRO A 167 6.35 48.18 0.47
C PRO A 167 5.65 47.26 -0.54
#